data_AF-A0A7W5NLN7-F1
#
_entry.id   AF-A0A7W5NLN7-F1
#
_cell.length_a   1.000
_cell.length_b   1.000
_cell.length_c   1.000
_cell.angle_alpha   90.00
_cell.angle_beta   90.00
_cell.angle_gamma   90.00
#
_symmetry.space_group_name_H-M   'P 1'
#
loop_
_entity.id
_entity.type
_entity.pdbx_description
1 polymer ?
#
loop_
_entity_poly.entity_id
_entity_poly.type
_entity_poly.pdbx_seq_one_letter_code
_entity_poly.pdbx_strand_id
1 'polypeptide(L)'
;MKPSCPPDPPDPSGLSQAPPAPRWLDTGCRPPQRLPDSVEAAIEYVAQALGHPVYIRWTLAILKRGCPSLADAKHEHPSVFALLLDHDAAVEYWERGRLRAQPETVAPSAAMVLERVLRQHRRRFRLAPDDEVPDTSLAMRHEVAEDAALKAAGVEPAWLARAGRFASAVALTNTLGVADDAQAVRLFLRERASHSPHTLRAYVTELRRLAAWCTREHLGPFSDLTRQDLMAYRDVLQAARAGASGTVRRAAPASVSRALAVVSSLYAWWHRTGYLSVNPAEGLAAGRRARMTWTPVRFLSTAALAHCDAVAAGDAPEDVPSVIWARRRAIWALYRFAGIRLAELVWNEALALPRIEVDAARQWTLHVNGKGNKVRAVPLPSTCLPALRAYRRVRGLPDDPPPGEQLPLIHSERGRALGGSGLYDEVRAVFALAATRLPPEESAMRAALEGASTHWLRHGYARTLVVDHRVPLPVAQALLGHASVQTTAAYARTDGTQLRDFVEGSFPVNPR
;
A
#
# COMPACT_ATOMS: atom_id res chain seq x y z
N MET A 1 -84.20 -3.76 -33.03
CA MET A 1 -84.07 -2.46 -33.73
C MET A 1 -83.20 -1.54 -32.88
N LYS A 2 -82.10 -1.01 -33.44
CA LYS A 2 -81.22 0.05 -32.90
C LYS A 2 -80.43 -0.28 -31.60
N PRO A 3 -79.32 0.42 -31.30
CA PRO A 3 -78.04 0.42 -32.01
C PRO A 3 -76.83 0.29 -31.04
N SER A 4 -75.62 0.21 -31.59
CA SER A 4 -74.32 0.25 -30.90
C SER A 4 -74.05 1.56 -30.14
N CYS A 5 -73.45 1.46 -28.94
CA CYS A 5 -72.65 2.48 -28.24
C CYS A 5 -71.44 1.79 -27.55
N PRO A 6 -70.33 2.51 -27.30
CA PRO A 6 -68.94 2.00 -27.35
C PRO A 6 -68.47 1.32 -26.05
N PRO A 7 -67.32 0.60 -26.07
CA PRO A 7 -66.64 0.20 -24.84
C PRO A 7 -66.06 1.41 -24.11
N ASP A 8 -66.20 1.38 -22.78
CA ASP A 8 -65.69 2.36 -21.81
C ASP A 8 -64.18 2.64 -21.97
N PRO A 9 -63.72 3.87 -21.63
CA PRO A 9 -62.30 4.19 -21.63
C PRO A 9 -61.54 3.33 -20.62
N PRO A 10 -60.27 2.97 -20.89
CA PRO A 10 -59.46 2.23 -19.93
C PRO A 10 -59.25 3.09 -18.67
N ASP A 11 -59.51 2.44 -17.54
CA ASP A 11 -59.25 2.89 -16.18
C ASP A 11 -57.82 3.50 -16.06
N PRO A 12 -57.66 4.76 -15.58
CA PRO A 12 -56.36 5.40 -15.44
C PRO A 12 -55.59 4.94 -14.19
N SER A 13 -55.92 3.78 -13.62
CA SER A 13 -55.28 3.19 -12.44
C SER A 13 -53.95 2.47 -12.74
N GLY A 14 -53.23 2.91 -13.77
CA GLY A 14 -51.90 2.42 -14.16
C GLY A 14 -50.76 3.39 -13.84
N LEU A 15 -50.88 4.23 -12.80
CA LEU A 15 -49.75 5.03 -12.32
C LEU A 15 -48.81 4.13 -11.50
N SER A 16 -47.85 3.56 -12.21
CA SER A 16 -46.62 2.92 -11.71
C SER A 16 -46.08 3.67 -10.48
N GLN A 17 -46.37 3.16 -9.28
CA GLN A 17 -45.66 3.55 -8.08
C GLN A 17 -44.19 3.14 -8.26
N ALA A 18 -43.29 4.12 -8.33
CA ALA A 18 -41.86 3.87 -8.41
C ALA A 18 -41.47 2.94 -7.24
N PRO A 19 -40.79 1.80 -7.51
CA PRO A 19 -40.38 0.90 -6.44
C PRO A 19 -39.43 1.65 -5.48
N PRO A 20 -39.42 1.29 -4.18
CA PRO A 20 -38.59 1.97 -3.20
C PRO A 20 -37.10 1.87 -3.59
N ALA A 21 -36.30 2.87 -3.18
CA ALA A 21 -34.88 3.02 -3.50
C ALA A 21 -33.92 1.84 -3.13
N PRO A 22 -34.16 0.95 -2.14
CA PRO A 22 -33.16 -0.05 -1.73
C PRO A 22 -32.83 -1.12 -2.77
N ARG A 23 -33.57 -1.18 -3.88
CA ARG A 23 -33.37 -2.16 -4.97
C ARG A 23 -32.22 -1.78 -5.90
N TRP A 24 -31.62 -0.61 -5.75
CA TRP A 24 -30.53 -0.16 -6.61
C TRP A 24 -29.18 -0.28 -5.91
N LEU A 25 -28.18 -0.71 -6.66
CA LEU A 25 -26.82 -0.96 -6.20
C LEU A 25 -25.84 -0.16 -7.06
N ASP A 26 -25.03 0.68 -6.42
CA ASP A 26 -23.89 1.37 -7.05
C ASP A 26 -22.72 0.39 -7.18
N THR A 27 -22.39 0.04 -8.41
CA THR A 27 -21.23 -0.80 -8.77
C THR A 27 -19.98 0.02 -9.10
N GLY A 28 -20.10 1.35 -9.14
CA GLY A 28 -19.00 2.27 -9.36
C GLY A 28 -18.16 2.52 -8.11
N CYS A 29 -18.68 2.22 -6.92
CA CYS A 29 -17.92 2.21 -5.67
C CYS A 29 -17.33 0.82 -5.38
N ARG A 30 -16.21 0.78 -4.64
CA ARG A 30 -15.61 -0.46 -4.17
C ARG A 30 -15.48 -0.41 -2.63
N PRO A 31 -16.20 -1.27 -1.90
CA PRO A 31 -17.13 -2.30 -2.40
C PRO A 31 -18.41 -1.71 -2.99
N PRO A 32 -19.12 -2.47 -3.86
CA PRO A 32 -20.44 -2.06 -4.35
C PRO A 32 -21.42 -1.86 -3.20
N GLN A 33 -22.25 -0.82 -3.27
CA GLN A 33 -23.09 -0.37 -2.15
C GLN A 33 -24.55 -0.21 -2.59
N ARG A 34 -25.51 -0.57 -1.73
CA ARG A 34 -26.94 -0.28 -1.94
C ARG A 34 -27.23 1.20 -1.72
N LEU A 35 -28.17 1.74 -2.48
CA LEU A 35 -28.64 3.10 -2.28
C LEU A 35 -29.44 3.21 -0.96
N PRO A 36 -29.43 4.38 -0.32
CA PRO A 36 -30.26 4.65 0.87
C PRO A 36 -31.75 4.38 0.65
N ASP A 37 -32.45 4.02 1.72
CA ASP A 37 -33.85 3.59 1.66
C ASP A 37 -34.83 4.73 1.34
N SER A 38 -34.51 5.97 1.75
CA SER A 38 -35.33 7.14 1.45
C SER A 38 -34.97 7.77 0.11
N VAL A 39 -35.98 8.31 -0.57
CA VAL A 39 -35.81 8.94 -1.90
C VAL A 39 -34.89 10.16 -1.79
N GLU A 40 -35.02 10.95 -0.74
CA GLU A 40 -34.21 12.15 -0.49
C GLU A 40 -32.74 11.79 -0.30
N ALA A 41 -32.43 10.80 0.56
CA ALA A 41 -31.06 10.37 0.80
C ALA A 41 -30.45 9.69 -0.44
N ALA A 42 -31.25 8.95 -1.22
CA ALA A 42 -30.81 8.37 -2.47
C ALA A 42 -30.50 9.44 -3.54
N ILE A 43 -31.30 10.51 -3.62
CA ILE A 43 -31.03 11.65 -4.51
C ILE A 43 -29.73 12.35 -4.13
N GLU A 44 -29.51 12.60 -2.83
CA GLU A 44 -28.28 13.22 -2.34
C GLU A 44 -27.06 12.35 -2.66
N TYR A 45 -27.15 11.05 -2.38
CA TYR A 45 -26.10 10.08 -2.71
C TYR A 45 -25.78 10.07 -4.21
N VAL A 46 -26.81 9.97 -5.07
CA VAL A 46 -26.63 9.91 -6.52
C VAL A 46 -26.08 11.22 -7.08
N ALA A 47 -26.51 12.37 -6.55
CA ALA A 47 -25.98 13.68 -6.94
C ALA A 47 -24.48 13.79 -6.62
N GLN A 48 -24.07 13.34 -5.44
CA GLN A 48 -22.65 13.29 -5.06
C GLN A 48 -21.86 12.28 -5.92
N ALA A 49 -22.43 11.11 -6.16
CA ALA A 49 -21.83 10.05 -6.97
C ALA A 49 -21.59 10.48 -8.43
N LEU A 50 -22.53 11.22 -9.02
CA LEU A 50 -22.46 11.70 -10.41
C LEU A 50 -21.80 13.08 -10.56
N GLY A 51 -21.65 13.83 -9.47
CA GLY A 51 -21.00 15.14 -9.45
C GLY A 51 -21.88 16.27 -10.02
N HIS A 52 -23.19 16.11 -10.04
CA HIS A 52 -24.14 17.13 -10.49
C HIS A 52 -25.48 17.00 -9.74
N PRO A 53 -26.28 18.08 -9.60
CA PRO A 53 -27.57 18.01 -8.94
C PRO A 53 -28.54 17.09 -9.69
N VAL A 54 -29.37 16.37 -8.93
CA VAL A 54 -30.35 15.41 -9.45
C VAL A 54 -31.76 15.95 -9.29
N TYR A 55 -32.10 16.44 -8.10
CA TYR A 55 -33.39 17.03 -7.78
C TYR A 55 -33.24 18.01 -6.62
N ILE A 56 -33.69 19.25 -6.79
CA ILE A 56 -33.65 20.30 -5.77
C ILE A 56 -35.01 20.99 -5.75
N ARG A 57 -35.60 21.10 -4.56
CA ARG A 57 -36.79 21.90 -4.33
C ARG A 57 -36.38 23.27 -3.82
N TRP A 58 -36.73 24.30 -4.58
CA TRP A 58 -36.44 25.70 -4.29
C TRP A 58 -37.67 26.40 -3.73
N THR A 59 -37.46 27.17 -2.67
CA THR A 59 -38.39 28.18 -2.17
C THR A 59 -37.63 29.49 -2.02
N LEU A 60 -38.35 30.62 -1.93
CA LEU A 60 -37.70 31.92 -1.73
C LEU A 60 -36.79 31.94 -0.49
N ALA A 61 -37.15 31.18 0.56
CA ALA A 61 -36.38 31.05 1.78
C ALA A 61 -35.11 30.18 1.62
N ILE A 62 -35.14 29.15 0.75
CA ILE A 62 -33.96 28.34 0.43
C ILE A 62 -33.01 29.15 -0.47
N LEU A 63 -33.55 29.86 -1.46
CA LEU A 63 -32.76 30.68 -2.37
C LEU A 63 -32.02 31.83 -1.65
N LYS A 64 -32.70 32.53 -0.73
CA LYS A 64 -32.09 33.59 0.10
C LYS A 64 -31.03 33.09 1.09
N ARG A 65 -31.03 31.80 1.45
CA ARG A 65 -29.99 31.21 2.31
C ARG A 65 -28.73 30.85 1.53
N GLY A 66 -28.84 30.61 0.23
CA GLY A 66 -27.72 30.26 -0.65
C GLY A 66 -27.01 31.47 -1.27
N CYS A 67 -27.70 32.60 -1.44
CA CYS A 67 -27.17 33.78 -2.11
C CYS A 67 -27.14 35.01 -1.17
N PRO A 68 -26.06 35.82 -1.15
CA PRO A 68 -25.95 37.01 -0.28
C PRO A 68 -26.98 38.11 -0.57
N SER A 69 -27.47 38.20 -1.81
CA SER A 69 -28.48 39.16 -2.23
C SER A 69 -29.47 38.58 -3.25
N LEU A 70 -30.61 39.26 -3.45
CA LEU A 70 -31.60 38.89 -4.48
C LEU A 70 -31.06 39.12 -5.90
N ALA A 71 -30.11 40.04 -6.09
CA ALA A 71 -29.46 40.26 -7.38
C ALA A 71 -28.56 39.08 -7.74
N ASP A 72 -27.81 38.56 -6.76
CA ASP A 72 -26.97 37.36 -6.92
C ASP A 72 -27.83 36.12 -7.20
N ALA A 73 -28.94 35.96 -6.48
CA ALA A 73 -29.90 34.87 -6.72
C ALA A 73 -30.47 34.87 -8.15
N LYS A 74 -30.76 36.05 -8.70
CA LYS A 74 -31.22 36.21 -10.09
C LYS A 74 -30.12 35.91 -11.11
N HIS A 75 -28.87 36.21 -10.78
CA HIS A 75 -27.73 35.96 -11.66
C HIS A 75 -27.34 34.47 -11.68
N GLU A 76 -27.29 33.83 -10.51
CA GLU A 76 -26.84 32.44 -10.34
C GLU A 76 -27.92 31.42 -10.75
N HIS A 77 -29.19 31.71 -10.46
CA HIS A 77 -30.31 30.81 -10.75
C HIS A 77 -31.46 31.51 -11.49
N PRO A 78 -31.23 32.02 -12.72
CA PRO A 78 -32.18 32.90 -13.41
C PRO A 78 -33.55 32.24 -13.67
N SER A 79 -33.56 30.96 -14.03
CA SER A 79 -34.79 30.21 -14.31
C SER A 79 -35.60 29.92 -13.04
N VAL A 80 -34.94 29.57 -11.94
CA VAL A 80 -35.60 29.31 -10.64
C VAL A 80 -36.10 30.61 -10.04
N PHE A 81 -35.31 31.68 -10.12
CA PHE A 81 -35.70 33.01 -9.64
C PHE A 81 -36.94 33.52 -10.36
N ALA A 82 -37.02 33.38 -11.69
CA ALA A 82 -38.19 33.77 -12.47
C ALA A 82 -39.45 33.00 -12.07
N LEU A 83 -39.34 31.68 -11.85
CA LEU A 83 -40.47 30.84 -11.43
C LEU A 83 -40.96 31.19 -10.02
N LEU A 84 -40.07 31.56 -9.11
CA LEU A 84 -40.42 31.93 -7.73
C LEU A 84 -41.03 33.34 -7.59
N LEU A 85 -41.14 34.10 -8.68
CA LEU A 85 -41.92 35.36 -8.69
C LEU A 85 -43.42 35.09 -8.76
N ASP A 86 -43.82 34.03 -9.47
CA ASP A 86 -45.23 33.72 -9.75
C ASP A 86 -45.72 32.44 -9.04
N HIS A 87 -44.82 31.69 -8.39
CA HIS A 87 -45.12 30.42 -7.72
C HIS A 87 -44.41 30.30 -6.35
N ASP A 88 -45.06 29.66 -5.38
CA ASP A 88 -44.53 29.48 -4.01
C ASP A 88 -43.28 28.57 -3.95
N ALA A 89 -43.15 27.67 -4.92
CA ALA A 89 -42.04 26.73 -5.02
C ALA A 89 -41.72 26.37 -6.48
N ALA A 90 -40.44 26.18 -6.75
CA ALA A 90 -39.92 25.72 -8.03
C ALA A 90 -39.06 24.48 -7.80
N VAL A 91 -39.06 23.56 -8.76
CA VAL A 91 -38.28 22.33 -8.71
C VAL A 91 -37.29 22.34 -9.86
N GLU A 92 -36.03 22.09 -9.51
CA GLU A 92 -34.93 21.94 -10.46
C GLU A 92 -34.47 20.48 -10.48
N TYR A 93 -34.52 19.84 -11.65
CA TYR A 93 -34.30 18.40 -11.77
C TYR A 93 -33.54 18.02 -13.03
N TRP A 94 -32.80 16.91 -12.96
CA TRP A 94 -31.99 16.41 -14.07
C TRP A 94 -32.83 15.60 -15.05
N GLU A 95 -32.79 15.97 -16.34
CA GLU A 95 -33.50 15.26 -17.40
C GLU A 95 -32.67 15.24 -18.68
N ARG A 96 -32.38 14.02 -19.19
CA ARG A 96 -31.74 13.79 -20.49
C ARG A 96 -30.45 14.61 -20.68
N GLY A 97 -29.62 14.72 -19.63
CA GLY A 97 -28.32 15.37 -19.68
C GLY A 97 -28.33 16.89 -19.48
N ARG A 98 -29.47 17.48 -19.08
CA ARG A 98 -29.59 18.90 -18.74
C ARG A 98 -30.43 19.09 -17.48
N LEU A 99 -30.13 20.16 -16.75
CA LEU A 99 -30.92 20.60 -15.61
C LEU A 99 -32.12 21.42 -16.11
N ARG A 100 -33.32 21.11 -15.61
CA ARG A 100 -34.57 21.80 -15.96
C ARG A 100 -35.22 22.36 -14.70
N ALA A 101 -35.80 23.55 -14.80
CA ALA A 101 -36.56 24.17 -13.72
C ALA A 101 -38.02 24.34 -14.14
N GLN A 102 -38.95 23.94 -13.26
CA GLN A 102 -40.41 24.07 -13.46
C GLN A 102 -41.10 24.42 -12.14
N PRO A 103 -42.33 24.97 -12.15
CA PRO A 103 -43.15 25.09 -10.94
C PRO A 103 -43.38 23.72 -10.30
N GLU A 104 -43.44 23.66 -8.97
CA GLU A 104 -43.66 22.40 -8.23
C GLU A 104 -44.95 21.67 -8.67
N THR A 105 -45.98 22.41 -9.09
CA THR A 105 -47.25 21.85 -9.56
C THR A 105 -47.16 21.07 -10.87
N VAL A 106 -46.12 21.29 -11.68
CA VAL A 106 -45.94 20.67 -13.00
C VAL A 106 -44.73 19.73 -13.02
N ALA A 107 -43.79 19.92 -12.09
CA ALA A 107 -42.56 19.14 -12.03
C ALA A 107 -42.82 17.65 -11.71
N PRO A 108 -42.03 16.73 -12.29
CA PRO A 108 -42.10 15.31 -11.95
C PRO A 108 -41.67 15.09 -10.49
N SER A 109 -42.20 14.04 -9.85
CA SER A 109 -41.83 13.73 -8.46
C SER A 109 -40.36 13.33 -8.33
N ALA A 110 -39.79 13.57 -7.14
CA ALA A 110 -38.42 13.23 -6.79
C ALA A 110 -38.07 11.75 -7.08
N ALA A 111 -38.98 10.82 -6.76
CA ALA A 111 -38.82 9.40 -7.02
C ALA A 111 -38.76 9.07 -8.53
N MET A 112 -39.60 9.72 -9.34
CA MET A 112 -39.59 9.52 -10.80
C MET A 112 -38.29 10.03 -11.43
N VAL A 113 -37.78 11.18 -10.97
CA VAL A 113 -36.51 11.73 -11.45
C VAL A 113 -35.34 10.82 -11.07
N LEU A 114 -35.28 10.39 -9.80
CA LEU A 114 -34.28 9.46 -9.31
C LEU A 114 -34.25 8.17 -10.15
N GLU A 115 -35.41 7.55 -10.39
CA GLU A 115 -35.48 6.33 -11.20
C GLU A 115 -34.99 6.55 -12.64
N ARG A 116 -35.38 7.67 -13.28
CA ARG A 116 -34.92 8.02 -14.64
C ARG A 116 -33.40 8.18 -14.69
N VAL A 117 -32.80 8.84 -13.69
CA VAL A 117 -31.35 9.04 -13.59
C VAL A 117 -30.64 7.71 -13.38
N LEU A 118 -31.12 6.86 -12.47
CA LEU A 118 -30.54 5.54 -12.22
C LEU A 118 -30.57 4.65 -13.48
N ARG A 119 -31.69 4.65 -14.22
CA ARG A 119 -31.81 3.94 -15.50
C ARG A 119 -30.91 4.52 -16.59
N GLN A 120 -30.76 5.84 -16.65
CA GLN A 120 -29.82 6.50 -17.58
C GLN A 120 -28.37 6.08 -17.28
N HIS A 121 -28.02 5.93 -16.00
CA HIS A 121 -26.70 5.54 -15.52
C HIS A 121 -26.59 4.03 -15.20
N ARG A 122 -27.28 3.17 -15.97
CA ARG A 122 -27.32 1.70 -15.79
C ARG A 122 -25.96 0.98 -15.81
N ARG A 123 -24.91 1.63 -16.33
CA ARG A 123 -23.54 1.10 -16.30
C ARG A 123 -22.91 1.19 -14.91
N ARG A 124 -23.40 2.10 -14.06
CA ARG A 124 -22.94 2.32 -12.69
C ARG A 124 -23.95 1.80 -11.68
N PHE A 125 -25.24 2.12 -11.86
CA PHE A 125 -26.30 1.68 -10.96
C PHE A 125 -27.06 0.52 -11.57
N ARG A 126 -27.14 -0.60 -10.84
CA ARG A 126 -27.83 -1.82 -11.28
C ARG A 126 -28.96 -2.14 -10.30
N LEU A 127 -30.08 -2.63 -10.83
CA LEU A 127 -31.13 -3.23 -10.01
C LEU A 127 -30.64 -4.57 -9.44
N ALA A 128 -30.71 -4.72 -8.13
CA ALA A 128 -30.40 -5.92 -7.38
C ALA A 128 -31.66 -6.42 -6.63
N PRO A 129 -31.97 -7.73 -6.63
CA PRO A 129 -33.00 -8.32 -5.77
C PRO A 129 -32.75 -7.97 -4.29
N ASP A 130 -33.78 -7.89 -3.45
CA ASP A 130 -33.65 -7.49 -2.03
C ASP A 130 -32.75 -8.46 -1.23
N ASP A 131 -32.69 -9.70 -1.69
CA ASP A 131 -31.95 -10.84 -1.18
C ASP A 131 -30.50 -10.93 -1.72
N GLU A 132 -30.11 -10.11 -2.71
CA GLU A 132 -28.73 -10.07 -3.21
C GLU A 132 -27.82 -9.28 -2.25
N VAL A 133 -27.09 -9.98 -1.40
CA VAL A 133 -26.03 -9.37 -0.60
C VAL A 133 -24.86 -9.03 -1.53
N PRO A 134 -24.43 -7.75 -1.65
CA PRO A 134 -23.29 -7.38 -2.49
C PRO A 134 -22.07 -8.22 -2.09
N ASP A 135 -21.30 -8.74 -3.05
CA ASP A 135 -20.05 -9.46 -2.75
C ASP A 135 -19.03 -8.48 -2.15
N THR A 136 -19.14 -8.32 -0.84
CA THR A 136 -18.23 -7.55 0.00
C THR A 136 -17.10 -8.44 0.50
N SER A 137 -16.94 -9.69 0.03
CA SER A 137 -15.99 -10.65 0.60
C SER A 137 -14.54 -10.17 0.61
N LEU A 138 -14.13 -9.30 -0.32
CA LEU A 138 -12.82 -8.68 -0.33
C LEU A 138 -12.71 -7.53 0.69
N ALA A 139 -13.79 -6.75 0.84
CA ALA A 139 -13.90 -5.68 1.84
C ALA A 139 -14.03 -6.25 3.25
N MET A 140 -14.86 -7.28 3.47
CA MET A 140 -14.95 -8.06 4.71
C MET A 140 -13.63 -8.74 5.05
N ARG A 141 -12.87 -9.28 4.08
CA ARG A 141 -11.54 -9.84 4.37
C ARG A 141 -10.56 -8.77 4.84
N HIS A 142 -10.60 -7.57 4.27
CA HIS A 142 -9.78 -6.45 4.73
C HIS A 142 -10.28 -5.82 6.03
N GLU A 143 -11.59 -5.69 6.22
CA GLU A 143 -12.22 -5.22 7.45
C GLU A 143 -11.96 -6.15 8.60
N VAL A 144 -12.17 -7.45 8.42
CA VAL A 144 -11.86 -8.47 9.42
C VAL A 144 -10.36 -8.52 9.67
N ALA A 145 -9.50 -8.35 8.66
CA ALA A 145 -8.05 -8.26 8.88
C ALA A 145 -7.63 -6.96 9.58
N GLU A 146 -8.32 -5.83 9.36
CA GLU A 146 -8.08 -4.52 9.98
C GLU A 146 -8.58 -4.50 11.42
N ASP A 147 -9.81 -4.95 11.67
CA ASP A 147 -10.40 -5.08 13.01
C ASP A 147 -9.71 -6.19 13.80
N ALA A 148 -9.34 -7.33 13.19
CA ALA A 148 -8.48 -8.32 13.85
C ALA A 148 -7.07 -7.78 14.08
N ALA A 149 -6.52 -6.96 13.18
CA ALA A 149 -5.23 -6.29 13.39
C ALA A 149 -5.31 -5.13 14.39
N LEU A 150 -6.46 -4.54 14.66
CA LEU A 150 -6.67 -3.55 15.74
C LEU A 150 -7.03 -4.24 17.07
N LYS A 151 -7.73 -5.38 17.06
CA LYS A 151 -8.08 -6.17 18.26
C LYS A 151 -6.94 -7.05 18.74
N ALA A 152 -6.26 -7.80 17.87
CA ALA A 152 -5.05 -8.58 18.20
C ALA A 152 -3.83 -7.70 18.54
N ALA A 153 -4.05 -6.39 18.60
CA ALA A 153 -3.08 -5.37 18.95
C ALA A 153 -3.06 -4.94 20.40
N GLY A 154 -4.15 -5.20 21.12
CA GLY A 154 -4.43 -4.55 22.40
C GLY A 154 -4.78 -3.05 22.29
N VAL A 155 -5.14 -2.54 21.11
CA VAL A 155 -5.78 -1.22 21.02
C VAL A 155 -7.25 -1.46 21.32
N GLU A 156 -7.63 -1.27 22.58
CA GLU A 156 -9.04 -1.29 22.98
C GLU A 156 -9.78 -0.30 22.07
N PRO A 157 -10.72 -0.76 21.22
CA PRO A 157 -11.51 0.12 20.37
C PRO A 157 -12.16 1.23 21.19
N ALA A 158 -12.48 0.94 22.45
CA ALA A 158 -13.02 1.89 23.42
C ALA A 158 -12.12 3.12 23.67
N TRP A 159 -10.78 3.01 23.62
CA TRP A 159 -9.88 4.15 23.83
C TRP A 159 -9.85 5.10 22.62
N LEU A 160 -9.95 4.55 21.41
CA LEU A 160 -10.02 5.29 20.14
C LEU A 160 -11.45 5.66 19.71
N ALA A 161 -12.49 5.10 20.34
CA ALA A 161 -13.91 5.35 20.03
C ALA A 161 -14.39 6.71 20.56
N ARG A 162 -13.51 7.71 20.53
CA ARG A 162 -13.80 9.09 20.88
C ARG A 162 -12.88 10.02 20.08
N ALA A 163 -13.43 11.16 19.72
CA ALA A 163 -12.66 12.28 19.18
C ALA A 163 -12.09 13.14 20.32
N GLY A 164 -10.88 13.64 20.13
CA GLY A 164 -10.16 14.57 20.99
C GLY A 164 -10.35 16.02 20.55
N ARG A 165 -9.73 16.96 21.27
CA ARG A 165 -9.98 18.40 21.09
C ARG A 165 -9.66 18.98 19.71
N PHE A 166 -8.77 18.35 18.94
CA PHE A 166 -8.40 18.83 17.61
C PHE A 166 -9.22 18.18 16.49
N ALA A 167 -10.10 17.23 16.79
CA ALA A 167 -11.00 16.66 15.81
C ALA A 167 -12.02 17.72 15.35
N SER A 168 -12.19 17.86 14.04
CA SER A 168 -13.18 18.77 13.48
C SER A 168 -14.58 18.19 13.64
N ALA A 169 -15.41 18.86 14.45
CA ALA A 169 -16.83 18.56 14.56
C ALA A 169 -17.65 19.05 13.35
N VAL A 170 -17.04 19.82 12.44
CA VAL A 170 -17.73 20.44 11.31
C VAL A 170 -17.71 19.52 10.10
N ALA A 171 -18.85 18.89 9.81
CA ALA A 171 -19.04 17.95 8.70
C ALA A 171 -18.62 18.50 7.32
N LEU A 172 -18.74 19.83 7.11
CA LEU A 172 -18.34 20.49 5.86
C LEU A 172 -16.82 20.47 5.61
N THR A 173 -16.02 20.37 6.67
CA THR A 173 -14.55 20.37 6.56
C THR A 173 -13.96 18.97 6.73
N ASN A 174 -14.65 18.09 7.46
CA ASN A 174 -14.25 16.72 7.66
C ASN A 174 -14.68 15.84 6.48
N THR A 175 -13.83 15.77 5.45
CA THR A 175 -14.11 14.98 4.24
C THR A 175 -14.06 13.47 4.48
N LEU A 176 -13.66 13.02 5.67
CA LEU A 176 -13.74 11.60 6.04
C LEU A 176 -15.15 11.17 6.45
N GLY A 177 -16.01 12.11 6.87
CA GLY A 177 -17.37 11.80 7.33
C GLY A 177 -17.42 10.95 8.60
N VAL A 178 -16.34 10.92 9.39
CA VAL A 178 -16.22 10.09 10.60
C VAL A 178 -16.17 10.94 11.86
N ALA A 179 -16.71 10.41 12.96
CA ALA A 179 -16.86 11.13 14.23
C ALA A 179 -15.81 10.77 15.29
N ASP A 180 -14.99 9.73 15.09
CA ASP A 180 -14.03 9.24 16.08
C ASP A 180 -12.71 8.77 15.46
N ASP A 181 -11.68 8.68 16.31
CA ASP A 181 -10.32 8.34 15.90
C ASP A 181 -10.23 6.91 15.37
N ALA A 182 -11.04 5.97 15.89
CA ALA A 182 -11.02 4.58 15.46
C ALA A 182 -11.42 4.47 13.99
N GLN A 183 -12.52 5.12 13.60
CA GLN A 183 -12.98 5.24 12.22
C GLN A 183 -11.92 5.93 11.34
N ALA A 184 -11.35 7.05 11.81
CA ALA A 184 -10.35 7.80 11.06
C ALA A 184 -9.03 7.00 10.86
N VAL A 185 -8.62 6.18 11.83
CA VAL A 185 -7.45 5.28 11.72
C VAL A 185 -7.73 4.17 10.71
N ARG A 186 -8.94 3.58 10.70
CA ARG A 186 -9.30 2.56 9.71
C ARG A 186 -9.20 3.09 8.29
N LEU A 187 -9.79 4.26 8.02
CA LEU A 187 -9.72 4.89 6.70
C LEU A 187 -8.27 5.23 6.31
N PHE A 188 -7.46 5.71 7.26
CA PHE A 188 -6.04 5.95 7.03
C PHE A 188 -5.29 4.68 6.61
N LEU A 189 -5.48 3.57 7.32
CA LEU A 189 -4.82 2.29 7.03
C LEU A 189 -5.26 1.73 5.68
N ARG A 190 -6.55 1.86 5.34
CA ARG A 190 -7.08 1.49 4.02
C ARG A 190 -6.41 2.26 2.90
N GLU A 191 -6.32 3.58 3.01
CA GLU A 191 -5.75 4.40 1.93
C GLU A 191 -4.22 4.24 1.85
N ARG A 192 -3.53 4.23 2.99
CA ARG A 192 -2.06 4.36 3.03
C ARG A 192 -1.31 3.04 3.11
N ALA A 193 -1.96 1.96 3.52
CA ALA A 193 -1.27 0.72 3.87
C ALA A 193 -1.87 -0.57 3.26
N SER A 194 -3.10 -0.53 2.73
CA SER A 194 -3.78 -1.72 2.17
C SER A 194 -3.07 -2.37 0.99
N HIS A 195 -2.29 -1.59 0.21
CA HIS A 195 -1.56 -2.09 -0.96
C HIS A 195 -0.37 -3.00 -0.62
N SER A 196 0.02 -3.13 0.65
CA SER A 196 1.15 -3.97 1.06
C SER A 196 0.94 -4.53 2.47
N PRO A 197 0.79 -5.86 2.64
CA PRO A 197 0.63 -6.48 3.96
C PRO A 197 1.79 -6.18 4.93
N HIS A 198 3.00 -5.95 4.41
CA HIS A 198 4.14 -5.54 5.23
C HIS A 198 4.05 -4.08 5.69
N THR A 199 3.55 -3.19 4.83
CA THR A 199 3.34 -1.78 5.16
C THR A 199 2.23 -1.66 6.19
N LEU A 200 1.12 -2.38 5.99
CA LEU A 200 0.02 -2.46 6.95
C LEU A 200 0.50 -2.92 8.33
N ARG A 201 1.23 -4.05 8.40
CA ARG A 201 1.81 -4.54 9.65
C ARG A 201 2.71 -3.50 10.31
N ALA A 202 3.59 -2.85 9.56
CA ALA A 202 4.49 -1.83 10.11
C ALA A 202 3.71 -0.63 10.67
N TYR A 203 2.74 -0.11 9.92
CA TYR A 203 1.92 1.03 10.34
C TYR A 203 1.13 0.69 11.60
N VAL A 204 0.47 -0.47 11.61
CA VAL A 204 -0.25 -0.99 12.76
C VAL A 204 0.68 -1.12 13.96
N THR A 205 1.88 -1.70 13.82
CA THR A 205 2.85 -1.82 14.92
C THR A 205 3.25 -0.46 15.50
N GLU A 206 3.52 0.55 14.68
CA GLU A 206 3.94 1.86 15.20
C GLU A 206 2.76 2.63 15.82
N LEU A 207 1.56 2.55 15.25
CA LEU A 207 0.35 3.16 15.84
C LEU A 207 -0.01 2.51 17.19
N ARG A 208 0.15 1.18 17.31
CA ARG A 208 0.03 0.47 18.59
C ARG A 208 0.99 1.00 19.63
N ARG A 209 2.24 1.20 19.23
CA ARG A 209 3.28 1.70 20.12
C ARG A 209 2.96 3.11 20.62
N LEU A 210 2.35 3.95 19.79
CA LEU A 210 1.86 5.27 20.20
C LEU A 210 0.67 5.13 21.17
N ALA A 211 -0.34 4.33 20.84
CA ALA A 211 -1.51 4.12 21.70
C ALA A 211 -1.11 3.62 23.10
N ALA A 212 -0.25 2.59 23.18
CA ALA A 212 0.24 2.05 24.44
C ALA A 212 1.03 3.08 25.26
N TRP A 213 1.75 3.99 24.60
CA TRP A 213 2.40 5.11 25.29
C TRP A 213 1.35 6.09 25.83
N CYS A 214 0.37 6.49 25.03
CA CYS A 214 -0.69 7.41 25.46
C CYS A 214 -1.47 6.85 26.65
N THR A 215 -1.83 5.56 26.63
CA THR A 215 -2.50 4.89 27.76
C THR A 215 -1.67 4.94 29.03
N ARG A 216 -0.36 4.67 28.95
CA ARG A 216 0.53 4.69 30.12
C ARG A 216 0.72 6.09 30.69
N GLU A 217 0.80 7.11 29.84
CA GLU A 217 0.94 8.51 30.27
C GLU A 217 -0.42 9.18 30.57
N HIS A 218 -1.52 8.41 30.58
CA HIS A 218 -2.89 8.89 30.83
C HIS A 218 -3.36 10.01 29.88
N LEU A 219 -2.94 9.95 28.61
CA LEU A 219 -3.32 10.91 27.58
C LEU A 219 -4.63 10.52 26.86
N GLY A 220 -5.25 11.52 26.22
CA GLY A 220 -6.43 11.37 25.36
C GLY A 220 -6.14 10.64 24.04
N PRO A 221 -7.16 10.45 23.18
CA PRO A 221 -7.02 9.80 21.88
C PRO A 221 -6.03 10.56 20.96
N PHE A 222 -5.69 10.02 19.79
CA PHE A 222 -4.67 10.63 18.92
C PHE A 222 -5.02 12.07 18.53
N SER A 223 -6.28 12.36 18.23
CA SER A 223 -6.75 13.72 17.94
C SER A 223 -6.74 14.67 19.14
N ASP A 224 -6.41 14.21 20.35
CA ASP A 224 -6.22 15.05 21.52
C ASP A 224 -4.76 15.47 21.73
N LEU A 225 -3.78 14.75 21.18
CA LEU A 225 -2.36 14.96 21.48
C LEU A 225 -1.87 16.35 21.04
N THR A 226 -1.24 17.10 21.96
CA THR A 226 -0.52 18.33 21.62
C THR A 226 0.77 18.01 20.86
N ARG A 227 1.35 19.06 20.27
CA ARG A 227 2.75 19.05 19.85
C ARG A 227 3.72 18.65 20.98
N GLN A 228 3.48 19.09 22.22
CA GLN A 228 4.35 18.78 23.37
C GLN A 228 4.31 17.27 23.70
N ASP A 229 3.14 16.66 23.64
CA ASP A 229 2.96 15.21 23.85
C ASP A 229 3.72 14.42 22.77
N LEU A 230 3.61 14.83 21.51
CA LEU A 230 4.33 14.18 20.41
C LEU A 230 5.85 14.38 20.50
N MET A 231 6.33 15.51 21.03
CA MET A 231 7.75 15.71 21.35
C MET A 231 8.19 14.79 22.49
N ALA A 232 7.39 14.66 23.56
CA ALA A 232 7.68 13.75 24.66
C ALA A 232 7.71 12.28 24.19
N TYR A 233 6.79 11.87 23.32
CA TYR A 233 6.80 10.56 22.69
C TYR A 233 8.10 10.31 21.90
N ARG A 234 8.54 11.28 21.10
CA ARG A 234 9.82 11.20 20.37
C ARG A 234 10.98 10.99 21.33
N ASP A 235 11.02 11.73 22.42
CA ASP A 235 12.13 11.66 23.38
C ASP A 235 12.14 10.29 24.09
N VAL A 236 10.97 9.73 24.40
CA VAL A 236 10.80 8.36 24.93
C VAL A 236 11.22 7.28 23.93
N LEU A 237 11.05 7.51 22.63
CA LEU A 237 11.53 6.59 21.59
C LEU A 237 13.05 6.60 21.45
N GLN A 238 13.68 7.74 21.72
CA GLN A 238 15.13 7.95 21.65
C GLN A 238 15.84 7.54 22.94
N ALA A 239 15.15 7.62 24.07
CA ALA A 239 15.67 7.24 25.38
C ALA A 239 16.16 5.78 25.40
N ALA A 240 17.26 5.57 26.12
CA ALA A 240 17.78 4.24 26.36
C ALA A 240 16.89 3.53 27.38
N ARG A 241 16.45 2.31 27.10
CA ARG A 241 15.61 1.54 28.00
C ARG A 241 16.44 0.46 28.69
N ALA A 242 16.29 0.32 30.00
CA ALA A 242 16.81 -0.84 30.71
C ALA A 242 16.01 -2.07 30.26
N GLY A 243 16.70 -3.06 29.69
CA GLY A 243 16.13 -4.37 29.45
C GLY A 243 15.89 -5.12 30.75
N ALA A 244 15.06 -6.17 30.71
CA ALA A 244 14.79 -7.05 31.86
C ALA A 244 16.07 -7.69 32.46
N SER A 245 17.19 -7.71 31.70
CA SER A 245 18.50 -8.19 32.17
C SER A 245 19.45 -7.08 32.67
N GLY A 246 18.97 -5.85 32.89
CA GLY A 246 19.80 -4.69 33.27
C GLY A 246 20.62 -4.06 32.13
N THR A 247 20.54 -4.61 30.91
CA THR A 247 21.24 -4.05 29.74
C THR A 247 20.51 -2.82 29.18
N VAL A 248 21.21 -1.68 29.11
CA VAL A 248 20.68 -0.44 28.56
C VAL A 248 20.66 -0.53 27.04
N ARG A 249 19.47 -0.69 26.44
CA ARG A 249 19.30 -0.85 24.99
C ARG A 249 18.62 0.38 24.40
N ARG A 250 19.31 1.05 23.48
CA ARG A 250 18.74 2.12 22.65
C ARG A 250 18.04 1.53 21.43
N ALA A 251 16.90 2.11 21.05
CA ALA A 251 16.25 1.77 19.81
C ALA A 251 17.14 2.15 18.61
N ALA A 252 17.16 1.34 17.56
CA ALA A 252 17.90 1.67 16.35
C ALA A 252 17.35 2.97 15.72
N PRO A 253 18.19 3.90 15.23
CA PRO A 253 17.75 5.17 14.65
C PRO A 253 16.72 5.02 13.53
N ALA A 254 16.86 3.98 12.71
CA ALA A 254 15.91 3.64 11.65
C ALA A 254 14.53 3.24 12.20
N SER A 255 14.46 2.61 13.37
CA SER A 255 13.20 2.25 14.02
C SER A 255 12.48 3.48 14.58
N VAL A 256 13.23 4.40 15.20
CA VAL A 256 12.69 5.67 15.67
C VAL A 256 12.18 6.51 14.50
N SER A 257 12.97 6.61 13.43
CA SER A 257 12.59 7.34 12.22
C SER A 257 11.32 6.78 11.57
N ARG A 258 11.17 5.45 11.54
CA ARG A 258 9.95 4.80 11.03
C ARG A 258 8.73 5.13 11.89
N ALA A 259 8.84 4.99 13.21
CA ALA A 259 7.76 5.31 14.13
C ALA A 259 7.26 6.76 13.92
N LEU A 260 8.19 7.72 13.94
CA LEU A 260 7.87 9.14 13.74
C LEU A 260 7.32 9.43 12.34
N ALA A 261 7.78 8.73 11.30
CA ALA A 261 7.26 8.86 9.94
C ALA A 261 5.81 8.37 9.82
N VAL A 262 5.47 7.24 10.45
CA VAL A 262 4.08 6.74 10.49
C VAL A 262 3.18 7.73 11.21
N VAL A 263 3.60 8.20 12.39
CA VAL A 263 2.84 9.20 13.17
C VAL A 263 2.66 10.50 12.36
N SER A 264 3.73 11.05 11.79
CA SER A 264 3.64 12.26 10.96
C SER A 264 2.74 12.06 9.75
N SER A 265 2.76 10.88 9.13
CA SER A 265 1.89 10.54 8.00
C SER A 265 0.41 10.50 8.39
N LEU A 266 0.08 9.97 9.58
CA LEU A 266 -1.28 9.93 10.11
C LEU A 266 -1.83 11.36 10.28
N TYR A 267 -1.15 12.18 11.07
CA TYR A 267 -1.62 13.54 11.38
C TYR A 267 -1.66 14.45 10.15
N ALA A 268 -0.68 14.33 9.25
CA ALA A 268 -0.70 15.09 8.00
C ALA A 268 -1.85 14.67 7.06
N TRP A 269 -2.25 13.39 7.08
CA TRP A 269 -3.39 12.94 6.31
C TRP A 269 -4.71 13.41 6.95
N TRP A 270 -4.90 13.19 8.25
CA TRP A 270 -6.07 13.69 8.97
C TRP A 270 -6.29 15.19 8.87
N HIS A 271 -5.21 15.97 8.89
CA HIS A 271 -5.31 17.42 8.69
C HIS A 271 -5.72 17.78 7.25
N ARG A 272 -5.16 17.12 6.22
CA ARG A 272 -5.54 17.37 4.82
C ARG A 272 -6.98 16.98 4.49
N THR A 273 -7.49 15.95 5.14
CA THR A 273 -8.88 15.50 5.00
C THR A 273 -9.83 16.25 5.96
N GLY A 274 -9.31 17.26 6.66
CA GLY A 274 -10.04 18.09 7.62
C GLY A 274 -10.65 17.35 8.81
N TYR A 275 -10.22 16.10 9.06
CA TYR A 275 -10.56 15.40 10.30
C TYR A 275 -9.91 16.07 11.50
N LEU A 276 -8.70 16.60 11.34
CA LEU A 276 -8.07 17.49 12.31
C LEU A 276 -8.12 18.94 11.83
N SER A 277 -8.44 19.86 12.73
CA SER A 277 -8.38 21.31 12.48
C SER A 277 -6.94 21.84 12.45
N VAL A 278 -6.01 21.15 13.13
CA VAL A 278 -4.59 21.51 13.22
C VAL A 278 -3.72 20.25 13.18
N ASN A 279 -2.52 20.34 12.58
CA ASN A 279 -1.53 19.27 12.60
C ASN A 279 -0.51 19.44 13.77
N PRO A 280 -0.65 18.77 14.92
CA PRO A 280 0.32 18.84 16.02
C PRO A 280 1.65 18.12 15.71
N ALA A 281 1.68 17.26 14.70
CA ALA A 281 2.86 16.48 14.31
C ALA A 281 3.73 17.18 13.25
N GLU A 282 3.44 18.43 12.91
CA GLU A 282 4.22 19.19 11.92
C GLU A 282 5.71 19.23 12.33
N GLY A 283 6.59 18.82 11.41
CA GLY A 283 8.03 18.70 11.68
C GLY A 283 8.47 17.58 12.64
N LEU A 284 7.56 16.71 13.10
CA LEU A 284 7.89 15.61 14.03
C LEU A 284 8.92 14.62 13.43
N ALA A 285 8.74 14.23 12.17
CA ALA A 285 9.69 13.40 11.44
C ALA A 285 10.91 14.18 10.89
N ALA A 286 10.90 15.52 10.94
CA ALA A 286 12.01 16.36 10.47
C ALA A 286 13.16 16.46 11.49
N GLY A 287 13.00 15.87 12.68
CA GLY A 287 14.00 15.82 13.74
C GLY A 287 15.29 15.16 13.27
N ARG A 288 16.29 16.01 12.98
CA ARG A 288 17.57 15.67 12.33
C ARG A 288 17.35 14.82 11.07
N ARG A 289 17.23 15.51 9.92
CA ARG A 289 18.18 15.21 8.84
C ARG A 289 19.59 15.38 9.43
N ALA A 290 20.01 14.44 10.29
CA ALA A 290 21.40 14.06 10.31
C ALA A 290 21.67 13.87 8.83
N ARG A 291 22.68 14.58 8.31
CA ARG A 291 23.32 14.16 7.09
C ARG A 291 23.71 12.72 7.36
N MET A 292 22.79 11.79 7.14
CA MET A 292 23.05 10.38 7.08
C MET A 292 23.82 10.31 5.78
N THR A 293 25.11 10.60 5.90
CA THR A 293 26.14 9.92 5.16
C THR A 293 25.84 8.45 5.39
N TRP A 294 24.90 7.92 4.59
CA TRP A 294 24.57 6.51 4.57
C TRP A 294 25.85 5.85 4.09
N THR A 295 26.68 5.51 5.06
CA THR A 295 27.71 4.53 4.90
C THR A 295 26.95 3.23 5.07
N PRO A 296 26.84 2.36 4.06
CA PRO A 296 26.34 1.03 4.33
C PRO A 296 27.31 0.38 5.32
N VAL A 297 26.96 0.32 6.61
CA VAL A 297 27.74 -0.38 7.65
C VAL A 297 27.43 -1.89 7.64
N ARG A 298 26.59 -2.35 6.70
CA ARG A 298 25.97 -3.69 6.69
C ARG A 298 26.22 -4.42 5.37
N PHE A 299 27.49 -4.61 5.02
CA PHE A 299 27.89 -5.48 3.92
C PHE A 299 29.07 -6.35 4.37
N LEU A 300 29.21 -7.52 3.76
CA LEU A 300 30.33 -8.42 4.00
C LEU A 300 31.52 -8.02 3.13
N SER A 301 32.73 -8.21 3.64
CA SER A 301 33.94 -8.03 2.85
C SER A 301 33.98 -9.01 1.67
N THR A 302 34.74 -8.68 0.62
CA THR A 302 34.91 -9.56 -0.54
C THR A 302 35.46 -10.94 -0.12
N ALA A 303 36.39 -10.97 0.84
CA ALA A 303 36.92 -12.22 1.40
C ALA A 303 35.86 -13.04 2.14
N ALA A 304 35.01 -12.41 2.96
CA ALA A 304 33.93 -13.11 3.66
C ALA A 304 32.89 -13.69 2.69
N LEU A 305 32.56 -12.96 1.62
CA LEU A 305 31.68 -13.45 0.56
C LEU A 305 32.30 -14.62 -0.19
N ALA A 306 33.57 -14.53 -0.56
CA ALA A 306 34.29 -15.62 -1.24
C ALA A 306 34.36 -16.89 -0.37
N HIS A 307 34.59 -16.75 0.94
CA HIS A 307 34.56 -17.87 1.88
C HIS A 307 33.17 -18.54 1.91
N CYS A 308 32.11 -17.75 1.99
CA CYS A 308 30.74 -18.29 1.95
C CYS A 308 30.42 -18.95 0.60
N ASP A 309 30.90 -18.38 -0.51
CA ASP A 309 30.73 -18.93 -1.86
C ASP A 309 31.43 -20.31 -1.97
N ALA A 310 32.64 -20.44 -1.41
CA ALA A 310 33.37 -21.71 -1.34
C ALA A 310 32.64 -22.74 -0.47
N VAL A 311 32.13 -22.34 0.69
CA VAL A 311 31.36 -23.22 1.59
C VAL A 311 30.06 -23.69 0.93
N ALA A 312 29.34 -22.81 0.24
CA ALA A 312 28.13 -23.16 -0.50
C ALA A 312 28.43 -24.01 -1.76
N ALA A 313 29.63 -23.91 -2.33
CA ALA A 313 30.03 -24.73 -3.47
C ALA A 313 30.42 -26.16 -3.08
N GLY A 314 30.88 -26.37 -1.84
CA GLY A 314 31.35 -27.66 -1.33
C GLY A 314 30.26 -28.68 -1.03
N ASP A 315 30.69 -29.80 -0.44
CA ASP A 315 29.83 -30.92 -0.10
C ASP A 315 28.83 -30.59 1.01
N ALA A 316 27.70 -31.29 0.95
CA ALA A 316 26.67 -31.21 1.97
C ALA A 316 27.25 -31.67 3.33
N PRO A 317 26.97 -30.96 4.43
CA PRO A 317 27.18 -31.52 5.76
C PRO A 317 26.46 -32.87 5.91
N GLU A 318 27.05 -33.79 6.68
CA GLU A 318 26.54 -35.17 6.83
C GLU A 318 25.08 -35.24 7.31
N ASP A 319 24.66 -34.26 8.12
CA ASP A 319 23.32 -34.14 8.69
C ASP A 319 22.29 -33.47 7.77
N VAL A 320 22.70 -32.98 6.59
CA VAL A 320 21.82 -32.25 5.68
C VAL A 320 21.49 -33.09 4.44
N PRO A 321 20.22 -33.44 4.21
CA PRO A 321 19.80 -34.14 3.00
C PRO A 321 20.23 -33.43 1.71
N SER A 322 20.65 -34.20 0.71
CA SER A 322 21.15 -33.69 -0.58
C SER A 322 20.17 -32.74 -1.28
N VAL A 323 18.85 -33.01 -1.18
CA VAL A 323 17.77 -32.16 -1.70
C VAL A 323 17.77 -30.78 -1.03
N ILE A 324 17.95 -30.76 0.30
CA ILE A 324 17.99 -29.51 1.09
C ILE A 324 19.26 -28.74 0.76
N TRP A 325 20.40 -29.43 0.65
CA TRP A 325 21.65 -28.77 0.26
C TRP A 325 21.57 -28.17 -1.15
N ALA A 326 21.06 -28.91 -2.14
CA ALA A 326 20.86 -28.40 -3.49
C ALA A 326 19.93 -27.18 -3.51
N ARG A 327 18.84 -27.21 -2.75
CA ARG A 327 17.93 -26.06 -2.54
C ARG A 327 18.68 -24.86 -1.96
N ARG A 328 19.46 -25.07 -0.90
CA ARG A 328 20.23 -24.03 -0.22
C ARG A 328 21.22 -23.37 -1.16
N ARG A 329 21.92 -24.16 -1.99
CA ARG A 329 22.85 -23.65 -3.01
C ARG A 329 22.16 -22.82 -4.08
N ALA A 330 21.00 -23.27 -4.57
CA ALA A 330 20.19 -22.52 -5.51
C ALA A 330 19.72 -21.17 -4.92
N ILE A 331 19.22 -21.17 -3.67
CA ILE A 331 18.81 -19.95 -2.96
C ILE A 331 20.00 -19.00 -2.77
N TRP A 332 21.15 -19.54 -2.34
CA TRP A 332 22.38 -18.77 -2.15
C TRP A 332 22.78 -18.07 -3.45
N ALA A 333 22.85 -18.80 -4.56
CA ALA A 333 23.20 -18.25 -5.87
C ALA A 333 22.29 -17.08 -6.28
N LEU A 334 20.98 -17.22 -6.10
CA LEU A 334 20.01 -16.16 -6.42
C LEU A 334 20.23 -14.90 -5.58
N TYR A 335 20.41 -15.02 -4.26
CA TYR A 335 20.67 -13.83 -3.43
C TYR A 335 22.04 -13.21 -3.67
N ARG A 336 23.06 -14.04 -3.84
CA ARG A 336 24.46 -13.63 -3.99
C ARG A 336 24.73 -12.91 -5.31
N PHE A 337 24.05 -13.31 -6.39
CA PHE A 337 24.37 -12.88 -7.75
C PHE A 337 23.22 -12.23 -8.53
N ALA A 338 21.98 -12.22 -8.02
CA ALA A 338 20.86 -11.53 -8.66
C ALA A 338 20.40 -10.25 -7.91
N GLY A 339 20.99 -9.98 -6.74
CA GLY A 339 20.70 -8.77 -5.96
C GLY A 339 19.22 -8.63 -5.55
N ILE A 340 18.45 -9.71 -5.49
CA ILE A 340 17.01 -9.69 -5.21
C ILE A 340 16.69 -9.43 -3.74
N ARG A 341 15.49 -8.90 -3.47
CA ARG A 341 14.96 -8.76 -2.10
C ARG A 341 14.34 -10.08 -1.64
N LEU A 342 14.28 -10.29 -0.32
CA LEU A 342 13.64 -11.48 0.26
C LEU A 342 12.21 -11.70 -0.30
N ALA A 343 11.40 -10.64 -0.28
CA ALA A 343 10.03 -10.68 -0.77
C ALA A 343 9.90 -10.90 -2.29
N GLU A 344 10.96 -10.62 -3.07
CA GLU A 344 10.97 -10.81 -4.53
C GLU A 344 11.14 -12.29 -4.90
N LEU A 345 11.71 -13.11 -4.02
CA LEU A 345 11.89 -14.55 -4.23
C LEU A 345 10.70 -15.39 -3.71
N VAL A 346 9.80 -14.80 -2.93
CA VAL A 346 8.59 -15.47 -2.44
C VAL A 346 7.61 -15.65 -3.59
N TRP A 347 7.12 -16.87 -3.78
CA TRP A 347 6.15 -17.19 -4.83
C TRP A 347 4.84 -16.42 -4.66
N ASN A 348 4.38 -15.84 -5.77
CA ASN A 348 3.09 -15.22 -5.95
C ASN A 348 2.36 -15.97 -7.07
N GLU A 349 1.39 -16.77 -6.67
CA GLU A 349 0.60 -17.63 -7.56
C GLU A 349 -0.18 -16.83 -8.60
N ALA A 350 -0.78 -15.70 -8.22
CA ALA A 350 -1.57 -14.87 -9.12
C ALA A 350 -0.75 -14.25 -10.26
N LEU A 351 0.56 -14.04 -10.04
CA LEU A 351 1.46 -13.47 -11.04
C LEU A 351 2.36 -14.51 -11.71
N ALA A 352 2.34 -15.75 -11.24
CA ALA A 352 3.32 -16.78 -11.58
C ALA A 352 4.77 -16.26 -11.48
N LEU A 353 5.10 -15.59 -10.38
CA LEU A 353 6.43 -15.00 -10.12
C LEU A 353 6.95 -15.39 -8.73
N PRO A 354 8.27 -15.53 -8.54
CA PRO A 354 9.32 -15.35 -9.53
C PRO A 354 9.42 -16.54 -10.50
N ARG A 355 9.84 -16.27 -11.74
CA ARG A 355 10.08 -17.30 -12.76
C ARG A 355 11.39 -17.06 -13.48
N ILE A 356 11.90 -18.08 -14.14
CA ILE A 356 13.09 -17.99 -14.98
C ILE A 356 12.69 -18.24 -16.42
N GLU A 357 13.13 -17.35 -17.31
CA GLU A 357 13.03 -17.51 -18.75
C GLU A 357 14.42 -17.81 -19.31
N VAL A 358 14.49 -18.74 -20.27
CA VAL A 358 15.72 -19.15 -20.92
C VAL A 358 15.65 -18.74 -22.39
N ASP A 359 16.64 -17.98 -22.86
CA ASP A 359 16.70 -17.54 -24.25
C ASP A 359 17.36 -18.59 -25.17
N ALA A 360 17.41 -18.28 -26.47
CA ALA A 360 18.04 -19.16 -27.47
C ALA A 360 19.55 -19.38 -27.24
N ALA A 361 20.22 -18.44 -26.56
CA ALA A 361 21.62 -18.55 -26.17
C ALA A 361 21.80 -19.30 -24.83
N ARG A 362 20.71 -19.89 -24.28
CA ARG A 362 20.65 -20.57 -22.99
C ARG A 362 21.05 -19.68 -21.80
N GLN A 363 20.89 -18.37 -21.94
CA GLN A 363 21.04 -17.42 -20.84
C GLN A 363 19.75 -17.36 -20.03
N TRP A 364 19.90 -17.29 -18.71
CA TRP A 364 18.77 -17.33 -17.78
C TRP A 364 18.44 -15.91 -17.31
N THR A 365 17.17 -15.52 -17.42
CA THR A 365 16.66 -14.26 -16.90
C THR A 365 15.64 -14.53 -15.80
N LEU A 366 15.90 -14.00 -14.61
CA LEU A 366 14.99 -14.07 -13.47
C LEU A 366 14.01 -12.90 -13.52
N HIS A 367 12.71 -13.20 -13.57
CA HIS A 367 11.66 -12.21 -13.45
C HIS A 367 11.15 -12.19 -12.01
N VAL A 368 11.10 -11.01 -11.41
CA VAL A 368 10.62 -10.82 -10.03
C VAL A 368 9.63 -9.68 -9.95
N ASN A 369 8.70 -9.78 -8.98
CA ASN A 369 7.79 -8.68 -8.66
C ASN A 369 8.35 -7.81 -7.54
N GLY A 370 8.74 -6.58 -7.88
CA GLY A 370 9.33 -5.61 -6.97
C GLY A 370 8.31 -4.71 -6.26
N LYS A 371 8.85 -3.75 -5.49
CA LYS A 371 8.04 -2.76 -4.76
C LYS A 371 7.13 -1.98 -5.72
N GLY A 372 5.85 -1.84 -5.35
CA GLY A 372 4.84 -1.14 -6.17
C GLY A 372 4.27 -2.00 -7.30
N ASN A 373 4.34 -3.33 -7.16
CA ASN A 373 3.86 -4.30 -8.15
C ASN A 373 4.53 -4.16 -9.53
N LYS A 374 5.80 -3.73 -9.54
CA LYS A 374 6.59 -3.53 -10.75
C LYS A 374 7.44 -4.75 -11.02
N VAL A 375 7.20 -5.41 -12.15
CA VAL A 375 8.02 -6.52 -12.61
C VAL A 375 9.37 -6.00 -13.12
N ARG A 376 10.45 -6.69 -12.78
CA ARG A 376 11.79 -6.43 -13.34
C ARG A 376 12.47 -7.73 -13.73
N ALA A 377 13.28 -7.67 -14.77
CA ALA A 377 14.10 -8.76 -15.26
C ALA A 377 15.53 -8.62 -14.73
N VAL A 378 16.11 -9.73 -14.27
CA VAL A 378 17.49 -9.80 -13.77
C VAL A 378 18.23 -10.89 -14.54
N PRO A 379 19.16 -10.54 -15.43
CA PRO A 379 20.03 -11.52 -16.07
C PRO A 379 20.85 -12.25 -15.02
N LEU A 380 20.78 -13.58 -15.01
CA LEU A 380 21.56 -14.41 -14.10
C LEU A 380 22.92 -14.74 -14.73
N PRO A 381 24.04 -14.47 -14.04
CA PRO A 381 25.35 -14.85 -14.55
C PRO A 381 25.49 -16.37 -14.60
N SER A 382 26.33 -16.86 -15.51
CA SER A 382 26.59 -18.30 -15.72
C SER A 382 26.99 -19.05 -14.44
N THR A 383 27.61 -18.37 -13.48
CA THR A 383 27.96 -18.93 -12.16
C THR A 383 26.74 -19.42 -11.35
N CYS A 384 25.53 -18.91 -11.61
CA CYS A 384 24.31 -19.36 -10.93
C CYS A 384 23.77 -20.69 -11.46
N LEU A 385 23.99 -20.96 -12.75
CA LEU A 385 23.32 -22.03 -13.48
C LEU A 385 23.62 -23.43 -12.91
N PRO A 386 24.87 -23.79 -12.54
CA PRO A 386 25.15 -25.11 -12.00
C PRO A 386 24.34 -25.45 -10.74
N ALA A 387 24.23 -24.52 -9.80
CA ALA A 387 23.48 -24.71 -8.56
C ALA A 387 21.97 -24.82 -8.83
N LEU A 388 21.45 -23.98 -9.72
CA LEU A 388 20.03 -23.99 -10.09
C LEU A 388 19.63 -25.27 -10.84
N ARG A 389 20.43 -25.69 -11.83
CA ARG A 389 20.21 -26.94 -12.58
C ARG A 389 20.31 -28.15 -11.66
N ALA A 390 21.30 -28.21 -10.78
CA ALA A 390 21.43 -29.30 -9.80
C ALA A 390 20.19 -29.39 -8.91
N TYR A 391 19.68 -28.27 -8.42
CA TYR A 391 18.44 -28.26 -7.65
C TYR A 391 17.23 -28.76 -8.45
N ARG A 392 17.11 -28.35 -9.73
CA ARG A 392 16.04 -28.82 -10.62
C ARG A 392 16.11 -30.33 -10.86
N ARG A 393 17.29 -30.89 -11.13
CA ARG A 393 17.47 -32.35 -11.30
C ARG A 393 17.05 -33.16 -10.09
N VAL A 394 17.46 -32.73 -8.90
CA VAL A 394 17.09 -33.41 -7.64
C VAL A 394 15.57 -33.36 -7.39
N ARG A 395 14.87 -32.46 -8.08
CA ARG A 395 13.40 -32.34 -8.05
C ARG A 395 12.70 -33.04 -9.20
N GLY A 396 13.44 -33.74 -10.07
CA GLY A 396 12.90 -34.38 -11.26
C GLY A 396 12.43 -33.38 -12.33
N LEU A 397 12.91 -32.13 -12.28
CA LEU A 397 12.61 -31.10 -13.28
C LEU A 397 13.70 -31.04 -14.35
N PRO A 398 13.37 -30.62 -15.59
CA PRO A 398 14.36 -30.38 -16.62
C PRO A 398 15.43 -29.37 -16.18
N ASP A 399 16.68 -29.53 -16.64
CA ASP A 399 17.78 -28.62 -16.32
C ASP A 399 17.42 -27.17 -16.63
N ASP A 400 16.95 -26.92 -17.85
CA ASP A 400 16.48 -25.60 -18.28
C ASP A 400 14.95 -25.52 -18.14
N PRO A 401 14.41 -24.47 -17.49
CA PRO A 401 12.96 -24.25 -17.41
C PRO A 401 12.31 -24.20 -18.79
N PRO A 402 11.22 -24.97 -19.04
CA PRO A 402 10.47 -24.86 -20.27
C PRO A 402 9.75 -23.51 -20.37
N PRO A 403 9.47 -23.02 -21.60
CA PRO A 403 8.69 -21.79 -21.79
C PRO A 403 7.33 -21.88 -21.08
N GLY A 404 6.97 -20.82 -20.34
CA GLY A 404 5.68 -20.73 -19.66
C GLY A 404 5.54 -21.58 -18.40
N GLU A 405 6.64 -22.08 -17.81
CA GLU A 405 6.60 -22.81 -16.52
C GLU A 405 5.89 -21.99 -15.42
N GLN A 406 4.80 -22.53 -14.85
CA GLN A 406 4.03 -21.93 -13.75
C GLN A 406 4.23 -22.69 -12.44
N LEU A 407 5.48 -22.97 -12.10
CA LEU A 407 5.84 -23.65 -10.86
C LEU A 407 6.63 -22.71 -9.95
N PRO A 408 6.49 -22.84 -8.61
CA PRO A 408 7.34 -22.11 -7.69
C PRO A 408 8.81 -22.35 -7.97
N LEU A 409 9.63 -21.30 -8.09
CA LEU A 409 11.06 -21.49 -8.34
C LEU A 409 11.75 -22.29 -7.23
N ILE A 410 11.35 -22.06 -5.97
CA ILE A 410 11.89 -22.73 -4.78
C ILE A 410 10.77 -23.37 -3.98
N HIS A 411 10.94 -24.63 -3.62
CA HIS A 411 9.93 -25.40 -2.91
C HIS A 411 10.39 -25.82 -1.51
N SER A 412 9.43 -25.86 -0.60
CA SER A 412 9.50 -26.54 0.69
C SER A 412 9.57 -28.06 0.52
N GLU A 413 9.90 -28.75 1.61
CA GLU A 413 9.91 -30.23 1.65
C GLU A 413 8.54 -30.85 1.34
N ARG A 414 7.46 -30.11 1.62
CA ARG A 414 6.08 -30.53 1.31
C ARG A 414 5.68 -30.28 -0.15
N GLY A 415 6.62 -29.92 -1.02
CA GLY A 415 6.36 -29.65 -2.44
C GLY A 415 5.61 -28.35 -2.74
N ARG A 416 5.27 -27.54 -1.72
CA ARG A 416 4.68 -26.20 -1.88
C ARG A 416 5.76 -25.14 -1.98
N ALA A 417 5.43 -23.93 -2.44
CA ALA A 417 6.37 -22.80 -2.45
C ALA A 417 7.02 -22.56 -1.08
N LEU A 418 8.32 -22.32 -1.06
CA LEU A 418 9.04 -21.98 0.17
C LEU A 418 8.70 -20.54 0.60
N GLY A 419 8.26 -20.38 1.85
CA GLY A 419 7.93 -19.07 2.40
C GLY A 419 9.16 -18.20 2.71
N GLY A 420 8.93 -16.91 2.97
CA GLY A 420 9.99 -15.93 3.22
C GLY A 420 10.91 -16.28 4.41
N SER A 421 10.36 -16.84 5.49
CA SER A 421 11.19 -17.29 6.63
C SER A 421 12.12 -18.43 6.22
N GLY A 422 11.62 -19.45 5.51
CA GLY A 422 12.46 -20.55 5.03
C GLY A 422 13.56 -20.08 4.07
N LEU A 423 13.26 -19.14 3.17
CA LEU A 423 14.28 -18.54 2.30
C LEU A 423 15.37 -17.80 3.10
N TYR A 424 14.98 -17.10 4.18
CA TYR A 424 15.90 -16.44 5.08
C TYR A 424 16.77 -17.44 5.85
N ASP A 425 16.16 -18.51 6.36
CA ASP A 425 16.83 -19.54 7.14
C ASP A 425 17.87 -20.30 6.29
N GLU A 426 17.58 -20.58 5.03
CA GLU A 426 18.53 -21.24 4.12
C GLU A 426 19.79 -20.39 3.89
N VAL A 427 19.64 -19.07 3.75
CA VAL A 427 20.79 -18.15 3.65
C VAL A 427 21.54 -18.07 4.98
N ARG A 428 20.82 -18.01 6.10
CA ARG A 428 21.42 -18.00 7.44
C ARG A 428 22.20 -19.27 7.73
N ALA A 429 21.74 -20.42 7.24
CA ALA A 429 22.44 -21.69 7.37
C ALA A 429 23.80 -21.69 6.66
N VAL A 430 23.90 -21.06 5.48
CA VAL A 430 25.21 -20.89 4.80
C VAL A 430 26.14 -20.01 5.62
N PHE A 431 25.65 -18.87 6.14
CA PHE A 431 26.47 -18.00 6.99
C PHE A 431 26.94 -18.70 8.27
N ALA A 432 26.07 -19.44 8.93
CA ALA A 432 26.40 -20.20 10.13
C ALA A 432 27.48 -21.25 9.83
N LEU A 433 27.30 -22.04 8.76
CA LEU A 433 28.29 -23.03 8.35
C LEU A 433 29.63 -22.40 7.94
N ALA A 434 29.59 -21.25 7.26
CA ALA A 434 30.81 -20.52 6.93
C ALA A 434 31.52 -20.03 8.20
N ALA A 435 30.77 -19.56 9.20
CA ALA A 435 31.31 -19.13 10.49
C ALA A 435 31.95 -20.27 11.29
N THR A 436 31.38 -21.49 11.25
CA THR A 436 31.97 -22.67 11.91
C THR A 436 33.24 -23.17 11.22
N ARG A 437 33.38 -22.94 9.92
CA ARG A 437 34.56 -23.31 9.13
C ARG A 437 35.67 -22.25 9.13
N LEU A 438 35.50 -21.14 9.86
CA LEU A 438 36.55 -20.14 10.02
C LEU A 438 37.54 -20.52 11.11
N PRO A 439 38.84 -20.24 10.92
CA PRO A 439 39.85 -20.38 11.96
C PRO A 439 39.52 -19.57 13.24
N PRO A 440 39.93 -20.00 14.45
CA PRO A 440 39.63 -19.30 15.70
C PRO A 440 39.99 -17.82 15.70
N GLU A 441 41.10 -17.45 15.07
CA GLU A 441 41.64 -16.09 14.96
C GLU A 441 40.76 -15.11 14.17
N GLU A 442 39.92 -15.61 13.25
CA GLU A 442 39.00 -14.84 12.41
C GLU A 442 37.71 -14.41 13.17
N SER A 443 37.85 -14.03 14.43
CA SER A 443 36.73 -13.68 15.32
C SER A 443 35.86 -12.54 14.78
N ALA A 444 36.47 -11.55 14.13
CA ALA A 444 35.76 -10.43 13.52
C ALA A 444 34.92 -10.87 12.31
N MET A 445 35.46 -11.71 11.44
CA MET A 445 34.72 -12.24 10.30
C MET A 445 33.60 -13.17 10.77
N ARG A 446 33.87 -14.02 11.77
CA ARG A 446 32.86 -14.89 12.40
C ARG A 446 31.66 -14.08 12.90
N ALA A 447 31.90 -13.03 13.70
CA ALA A 447 30.84 -12.16 14.21
C ALA A 447 30.07 -11.45 13.07
N ALA A 448 30.75 -11.06 11.99
CA ALA A 448 30.11 -10.46 10.82
C ALA A 448 29.17 -11.46 10.10
N LEU A 449 29.60 -12.70 9.92
CA LEU A 449 28.79 -13.76 9.32
C LEU A 449 27.56 -14.10 10.20
N GLU A 450 27.75 -14.21 11.51
CA GLU A 450 26.65 -14.45 12.46
C GLU A 450 25.63 -13.32 12.48
N GLY A 451 26.04 -12.08 12.19
CA GLY A 451 25.15 -10.92 12.06
C GLY A 451 24.52 -10.73 10.67
N ALA A 452 25.01 -11.45 9.65
CA ALA A 452 24.62 -11.24 8.26
C ALA A 452 23.20 -11.74 7.94
N SER A 453 22.60 -11.16 6.92
CA SER A 453 21.24 -11.51 6.47
C SER A 453 21.14 -11.43 4.95
N THR A 454 20.01 -11.87 4.38
CA THR A 454 19.74 -11.76 2.93
C THR A 454 19.92 -10.33 2.39
N HIS A 455 19.65 -9.31 3.20
CA HIS A 455 19.85 -7.92 2.80
C HIS A 455 21.33 -7.54 2.65
N TRP A 456 22.23 -8.16 3.42
CA TRP A 456 23.68 -7.94 3.28
C TRP A 456 24.20 -8.48 1.96
N LEU A 457 23.67 -9.62 1.46
CA LEU A 457 24.02 -10.14 0.13
C LEU A 457 23.60 -9.17 -0.97
N ARG A 458 22.42 -8.56 -0.85
CA ARG A 458 21.99 -7.52 -1.78
C ARG A 458 22.89 -6.29 -1.75
N HIS A 459 23.35 -5.86 -0.57
CA HIS A 459 24.34 -4.80 -0.44
C HIS A 459 25.68 -5.20 -1.07
N GLY A 460 26.12 -6.46 -0.87
CA GLY A 460 27.30 -7.04 -1.50
C GLY A 460 27.20 -6.99 -3.02
N TYR A 461 26.09 -7.44 -3.60
CA TYR A 461 25.82 -7.36 -5.04
C TYR A 461 25.88 -5.92 -5.56
N ALA A 462 25.23 -4.97 -4.87
CA ALA A 462 25.25 -3.56 -5.24
C ALA A 462 26.68 -2.97 -5.21
N ARG A 463 27.47 -3.30 -4.18
CA ARG A 463 28.88 -2.91 -4.08
C ARG A 463 29.70 -3.54 -5.21
N THR A 464 29.52 -4.82 -5.50
CA THR A 464 30.25 -5.49 -6.58
C THR A 464 29.97 -4.84 -7.93
N LEU A 465 28.72 -4.50 -8.25
CA LEU A 465 28.42 -3.76 -9.47
C LEU A 465 29.04 -2.36 -9.49
N VAL A 466 28.78 -1.55 -8.45
CA VAL A 466 29.08 -0.11 -8.48
C VAL A 466 30.55 0.19 -8.18
N VAL A 467 31.14 -0.51 -7.21
CA VAL A 467 32.50 -0.28 -6.73
C VAL A 467 33.49 -1.19 -7.45
N ASP A 468 33.27 -2.50 -7.39
CA ASP A 468 34.26 -3.46 -7.88
C ASP A 468 34.31 -3.50 -9.42
N HIS A 469 33.17 -3.38 -10.10
CA HIS A 469 33.05 -3.41 -11.57
C HIS A 469 32.72 -2.07 -12.22
N ARG A 470 32.61 -0.98 -11.44
CA ARG A 470 32.34 0.39 -11.93
C ARG A 470 31.16 0.49 -12.91
N VAL A 471 30.12 -0.33 -12.70
CA VAL A 471 28.93 -0.35 -13.55
C VAL A 471 28.23 1.01 -13.50
N PRO A 472 27.84 1.60 -14.65
CA PRO A 472 27.13 2.87 -14.67
C PRO A 472 25.92 2.88 -13.74
N LEU A 473 25.74 3.93 -12.95
CA LEU A 473 24.68 4.02 -11.94
C LEU A 473 23.26 3.76 -12.49
N PRO A 474 22.88 4.21 -13.70
CA PRO A 474 21.58 3.87 -14.28
C PRO A 474 21.39 2.37 -14.50
N VAL A 475 22.43 1.67 -14.95
CA VAL A 475 22.42 0.22 -15.17
C VAL A 475 22.30 -0.51 -13.83
N ALA A 476 23.13 -0.13 -12.85
CA ALA A 476 23.05 -0.68 -11.50
C ALA A 476 21.68 -0.41 -10.84
N GLN A 477 21.07 0.76 -11.07
CA GLN A 477 19.73 1.09 -10.58
C GLN A 477 18.66 0.16 -11.17
N ALA A 478 18.72 -0.10 -12.48
CA ALA A 478 17.79 -1.00 -13.17
C ALA A 478 17.94 -2.45 -12.64
N LEU A 479 19.17 -2.95 -12.55
CA LEU A 479 19.50 -4.28 -12.02
C LEU A 479 19.14 -4.45 -10.54
N LEU A 480 19.11 -3.37 -9.75
CA LEU A 480 18.65 -3.40 -8.36
C LEU A 480 17.14 -3.15 -8.22
N GLY A 481 16.47 -2.55 -9.22
CA GLY A 481 15.08 -2.11 -9.10
C GLY A 481 14.93 -1.03 -8.02
N HIS A 482 15.78 0.00 -8.06
CA HIS A 482 15.66 1.19 -7.21
C HIS A 482 14.80 2.26 -7.88
N ALA A 483 13.89 2.88 -7.13
CA ALA A 483 13.03 3.95 -7.64
C ALA A 483 13.78 5.28 -7.84
N SER A 484 14.95 5.47 -7.21
CA SER A 484 15.81 6.63 -7.37
C SER A 484 17.27 6.22 -7.52
N VAL A 485 17.98 6.88 -8.43
CA VAL A 485 19.44 6.77 -8.60
C VAL A 485 20.18 7.09 -7.31
N GLN A 486 19.66 7.99 -6.47
CA GLN A 486 20.30 8.40 -5.21
C GLN A 486 20.49 7.21 -4.25
N THR A 487 19.59 6.22 -4.27
CA THR A 487 19.74 4.99 -3.48
C THR A 487 20.92 4.14 -3.97
N THR A 488 21.20 4.18 -5.28
CA THR A 488 22.33 3.47 -5.91
C THR A 488 23.63 4.28 -5.77
N ALA A 489 23.57 5.60 -5.89
CA ALA A 489 24.72 6.49 -5.71
C ALA A 489 25.32 6.40 -4.29
N ALA A 490 24.52 5.95 -3.32
CA ALA A 490 24.98 5.74 -1.95
C ALA A 490 26.07 4.65 -1.81
N TYR A 491 26.25 3.76 -2.80
CA TYR A 491 27.38 2.82 -2.88
C TYR A 491 28.61 3.40 -3.56
N ALA A 492 28.44 4.46 -4.36
CA ALA A 492 29.53 5.18 -4.99
C ALA A 492 30.18 6.12 -3.95
N ARG A 493 30.89 5.54 -2.99
CA ARG A 493 31.87 6.30 -2.22
C ARG A 493 33.17 6.30 -2.98
N THR A 494 33.39 7.35 -3.76
CA THR A 494 34.67 7.58 -4.41
C THR A 494 35.66 8.02 -3.34
N ASP A 495 36.64 7.16 -3.04
CA ASP A 495 37.84 7.62 -2.35
C ASP A 495 38.70 8.46 -3.32
N GLY A 496 39.60 9.29 -2.78
CA GLY A 496 40.43 10.18 -3.60
C GLY A 496 41.40 9.45 -4.53
N THR A 497 41.71 8.19 -4.21
CA THR A 497 42.58 7.31 -5.01
C THR A 497 41.84 6.78 -6.23
N GLN A 498 40.58 6.35 -6.06
CA GLN A 498 39.68 5.94 -7.13
C GLN A 498 39.37 7.09 -8.10
N LEU A 499 39.22 8.31 -7.60
CA LEU A 499 39.09 9.50 -8.46
C LEU A 499 40.33 9.68 -9.34
N ARG A 500 41.52 9.50 -8.75
CA ARG A 500 42.80 9.64 -9.45
C ARG A 500 42.97 8.55 -10.51
N ASP A 501 42.75 7.29 -10.15
CA ASP A 501 42.80 6.15 -11.08
C ASP A 501 41.79 6.30 -12.23
N PHE A 502 40.62 6.86 -11.95
CA PHE A 502 39.60 7.09 -12.98
C PHE A 502 40.03 8.16 -13.97
N VAL A 503 40.60 9.27 -13.48
CA VAL A 503 41.14 10.34 -14.34
C VAL A 503 42.33 9.83 -15.15
N GLU A 504 43.27 9.13 -14.52
CA GLU A 504 44.43 8.53 -15.17
C GLU A 504 44.02 7.57 -16.29
N GLY A 505 43.07 6.67 -16.01
CA GLY A 505 42.57 5.71 -16.99
C GLY A 505 41.70 6.31 -18.09
N SER A 506 41.12 7.50 -17.87
CA SER A 506 40.31 8.21 -18.88
C SER A 506 41.17 9.02 -19.86
N PHE A 507 42.39 9.39 -19.45
CA PHE A 507 43.35 10.13 -20.27
C PHE A 507 44.70 9.40 -20.31
N PRO A 508 44.77 8.19 -20.92
CA PRO A 508 46.01 7.44 -20.97
C PRO A 508 47.09 8.25 -21.70
N VAL A 509 48.28 8.33 -21.10
CA VAL A 509 49.45 8.92 -21.74
C VAL A 509 49.85 8.00 -22.90
N ASN A 510 49.65 8.45 -24.14
CA ASN A 510 50.12 7.71 -25.31
C ASN A 510 51.65 7.54 -25.21
N PRO A 511 52.18 6.31 -25.17
CA PRO A 511 53.61 6.12 -25.32
C PRO A 511 54.00 6.58 -26.72
N ARG A 512 54.92 7.56 -26.78
CA ARG A 512 55.51 8.07 -28.01
C ARG A 512 56.47 7.06 -28.63
#